data_AF-A0A6V7VW50-F1
#
_entry.id   AF-A0A6V7VW50-F1
#
_cell.length_a   1.000
_cell.length_b   1.000
_cell.length_c   1.000
_cell.angle_alpha   90.00
_cell.angle_beta   90.00
_cell.angle_gamma   90.00
#
_symmetry.space_group_name_H-M   'P 1'
#
loop_
_entity.id
_entity.type
_entity.pdbx_description
1 polymer ?
#
loop_
_entity_poly.entity_id
_entity_poly.type
_entity_poly.pdbx_seq_one_letter_code
_entity_poly.pdbx_strand_id
1 'polypeptide(L)'
;MLIAYLRERFPNYLTEKPKIEDLQTFYKESKTKFDEDGDFKSRAYQCVVKLQNGEKEFIDAWNMICDISRKEFENIYKRLDVLNLVERGESFYQSRMLSLVKELDNEGILKEEDGRKLMFIDGCNIPLTVVKSDGGFTYDTSDLATIKQRLFEEKADWILYIVDRGQSEHLETIYAAAQKLNWYDPNEKRVEHVQFGLVLGEDKKKFKTRSGDTVKLLDLLDEGVRRAEEKLRSRETNFESDGQLIEAAESLAYGCIKYADLSQSRIADYVFSFDRMLDDRGNTAVYLLYAYTRIRAIARNAKVERTAINNYLAQLEDGIIPLEHPREIRLAKQILKFSDCILNTVTTLHISKICDYVYELATLFHDFYKECYVINKTNNEDGTEQININYNRLVLCEVVADVMQQCFSILGIKPIDRM
;
A
#
# COMPACT_ATOMS: atom_id res chain seq x y z
N MET A 1 -30.72 4.78 -0.52
CA MET A 1 -30.74 4.64 -2.00
C MET A 1 -30.50 3.20 -2.44
N LEU A 2 -29.32 2.64 -2.17
CA LEU A 2 -28.97 1.26 -2.58
C LEU A 2 -29.96 0.21 -2.08
N ILE A 3 -30.33 0.23 -0.80
CA ILE A 3 -31.33 -0.71 -0.24
C ILE A 3 -32.70 -0.54 -0.92
N ALA A 4 -33.14 0.69 -1.17
CA ALA A 4 -34.41 0.93 -1.86
C ALA A 4 -34.39 0.35 -3.28
N TYR A 5 -33.26 0.51 -3.98
CA TYR A 5 -33.07 -0.05 -5.33
C TYR A 5 -33.00 -1.58 -5.32
N LEU A 6 -32.31 -2.17 -4.33
CA LEU A 6 -32.23 -3.62 -4.12
C LEU A 6 -33.62 -4.23 -3.96
N ARG A 7 -34.45 -3.63 -3.10
CA ARG A 7 -35.81 -4.12 -2.81
C ARG A 7 -36.73 -4.03 -4.02
N GLU A 8 -36.52 -3.03 -4.88
CA GLU A 8 -37.31 -2.88 -6.10
C GLU A 8 -36.88 -3.86 -7.20
N ARG A 9 -35.56 -4.00 -7.41
CA ARG A 9 -35.01 -4.86 -8.48
C ARG A 9 -35.05 -6.35 -8.12
N PHE A 10 -34.92 -6.67 -6.83
CA PHE A 10 -34.90 -8.03 -6.32
C PHE A 10 -35.85 -8.15 -5.12
N PRO A 11 -37.18 -8.22 -5.33
CA PRO A 11 -38.15 -8.29 -4.25
C PRO A 11 -37.94 -9.50 -3.31
N ASN A 12 -37.37 -10.58 -3.83
CA ASN A 12 -37.11 -11.83 -3.11
C ASN A 12 -35.68 -11.94 -2.57
N TYR A 13 -34.93 -10.85 -2.45
CA TYR A 13 -33.50 -10.87 -2.05
C TYR A 13 -33.23 -11.57 -0.70
N LEU A 14 -34.23 -11.65 0.18
CA LEU A 14 -34.15 -12.36 1.47
C LEU A 14 -34.14 -13.88 1.32
N THR A 15 -34.76 -14.42 0.26
CA THR A 15 -34.85 -15.87 0.00
C THR A 15 -33.92 -16.31 -1.13
N GLU A 16 -33.65 -15.42 -2.09
CA GLU A 16 -32.79 -15.67 -3.24
C GLU A 16 -31.69 -14.62 -3.31
N LYS A 17 -30.43 -15.04 -3.17
CA LYS A 17 -29.30 -14.10 -3.23
C LYS A 17 -29.26 -13.42 -4.61
N PRO A 18 -29.35 -12.09 -4.67
CA PRO A 18 -29.34 -11.37 -5.93
C PRO A 18 -27.96 -11.46 -6.60
N LYS A 19 -27.93 -11.65 -7.91
CA LYS A 19 -26.70 -11.59 -8.71
C LYS A 19 -26.45 -10.13 -9.10
N ILE A 20 -25.66 -9.44 -8.28
CA ILE A 20 -25.16 -8.10 -8.58
C ILE A 20 -23.71 -8.26 -9.02
N GLU A 21 -23.46 -8.13 -10.32
CA GLU A 21 -22.13 -8.32 -10.93
C GLU A 21 -21.26 -7.06 -10.82
N ASP A 22 -21.85 -5.87 -10.92
CA ASP A 22 -21.13 -4.60 -10.83
C ASP A 22 -21.83 -3.64 -9.87
N LEU A 23 -21.23 -3.44 -8.69
CA LEU A 23 -21.75 -2.53 -7.67
C LEU A 23 -21.69 -1.06 -8.13
N GLN A 24 -20.75 -0.68 -9.01
CA GLN A 24 -20.66 0.68 -9.53
C GLN A 24 -21.83 0.99 -10.46
N THR A 25 -22.18 0.04 -11.34
CA THR A 25 -23.34 0.16 -12.21
C THR A 25 -24.63 0.20 -11.38
N PHE A 26 -24.76 -0.69 -10.40
CA PHE A 26 -25.89 -0.70 -9.47
C PHE A 26 -26.03 0.62 -8.70
N TYR A 27 -24.91 1.21 -8.26
CA TYR A 27 -24.89 2.54 -7.65
C TYR A 27 -25.36 3.63 -8.61
N LYS A 28 -24.81 3.69 -9.85
CA LYS A 28 -25.18 4.68 -10.87
C LYS A 28 -26.68 4.63 -11.18
N GLU A 29 -27.24 3.44 -11.41
CA GLU A 29 -28.66 3.25 -11.66
C GLU A 29 -29.52 3.71 -10.48
N SER A 30 -29.13 3.35 -9.25
CA SER A 30 -29.84 3.79 -8.05
C SER A 30 -29.77 5.31 -7.84
N LYS A 31 -28.66 5.96 -8.27
CA LYS A 31 -28.44 7.40 -8.20
C LYS A 31 -29.30 8.16 -9.22
N THR A 32 -29.33 7.70 -10.46
CA THR A 32 -30.24 8.24 -11.49
C THR A 32 -31.68 8.21 -10.99
N LYS A 33 -32.12 7.07 -10.44
CA LYS A 33 -33.48 6.95 -9.91
C LYS A 33 -33.72 7.85 -8.69
N PHE A 34 -32.73 8.03 -7.82
CA PHE A 34 -32.83 8.97 -6.69
C PHE A 34 -33.00 10.43 -7.11
N ASP A 35 -32.38 10.82 -8.22
CA ASP A 35 -32.42 12.19 -8.72
C ASP A 35 -33.70 12.47 -9.54
N GLU A 36 -34.25 11.46 -10.21
CA GLU A 36 -35.40 11.60 -11.13
C GLU A 36 -36.76 11.23 -10.50
N ASP A 37 -36.82 10.34 -9.51
CA ASP A 37 -38.06 9.81 -8.92
C ASP A 37 -38.22 10.25 -7.45
N GLY A 38 -39.18 11.14 -7.20
CA GLY A 38 -39.48 11.68 -5.87
C GLY A 38 -40.01 10.65 -4.87
N ASP A 39 -40.75 9.64 -5.35
CA ASP A 39 -41.26 8.55 -4.51
C ASP A 39 -40.13 7.60 -4.13
N PHE A 40 -39.25 7.30 -5.08
CA PHE A 40 -38.03 6.53 -4.80
C PHE A 40 -37.09 7.26 -3.84
N LYS A 41 -36.92 8.58 -4.00
CA LYS A 41 -36.13 9.41 -3.07
C LYS A 41 -36.68 9.34 -1.65
N SER A 42 -38.00 9.43 -1.48
CA SER A 42 -38.68 9.32 -0.19
C SER A 42 -38.47 7.93 0.44
N ARG A 43 -38.65 6.85 -0.34
CA ARG A 43 -38.35 5.47 0.11
C ARG A 43 -36.88 5.30 0.49
N ALA A 44 -35.97 5.91 -0.26
CA ALA A 44 -34.54 5.85 -0.01
C ALA A 44 -34.15 6.47 1.35
N TYR A 45 -34.76 7.61 1.72
CA TYR A 45 -34.58 8.18 3.06
C TYR A 45 -35.17 7.31 4.16
N GLN A 46 -36.37 6.75 3.96
CA GLN A 46 -36.96 5.82 4.91
C GLN A 46 -36.06 4.60 5.14
N CYS A 47 -35.44 4.04 4.10
CA CYS A 47 -34.51 2.91 4.25
C CYS A 47 -33.31 3.25 5.15
N VAL A 48 -32.81 4.50 5.12
CA VAL A 48 -31.70 4.94 5.99
C VAL A 48 -32.15 4.95 7.45
N VAL A 49 -33.32 5.51 7.75
CA VAL A 49 -33.88 5.54 9.10
C VAL A 49 -34.08 4.12 9.64
N LYS A 50 -34.64 3.22 8.82
CA LYS A 50 -34.86 1.82 9.21
C LYS A 50 -33.56 1.06 9.46
N LEU A 51 -32.52 1.31 8.64
CA LEU A 51 -31.19 0.77 8.86
C LEU A 51 -30.58 1.29 10.18
N GLN A 52 -30.68 2.59 10.45
CA GLN A 52 -30.17 3.21 11.68
C GLN A 52 -30.89 2.71 12.94
N ASN A 53 -32.19 2.43 12.85
CA ASN A 53 -32.99 1.83 13.92
C ASN A 53 -32.70 0.34 14.14
N GLY A 54 -31.84 -0.26 13.31
CA GLY A 54 -31.43 -1.65 13.43
C GLY A 54 -32.49 -2.66 12.99
N GLU A 55 -33.41 -2.28 12.10
CA GLU A 55 -34.40 -3.21 11.56
C GLU A 55 -33.69 -4.34 10.80
N LYS A 56 -33.94 -5.59 11.23
CA LYS A 56 -33.23 -6.79 10.74
C LYS A 56 -33.23 -6.91 9.22
N GLU A 57 -34.37 -6.71 8.57
CA GLU A 57 -34.48 -6.78 7.11
C GLU A 57 -33.51 -5.81 6.41
N PHE A 58 -33.36 -4.59 6.95
CA PHE A 58 -32.51 -3.55 6.35
C PHE A 58 -31.03 -3.78 6.64
N ILE A 59 -30.70 -4.29 7.82
CA ILE A 59 -29.35 -4.76 8.15
C ILE A 59 -28.95 -5.91 7.21
N ASP A 60 -29.82 -6.90 7.02
CA ASP A 60 -29.56 -8.04 6.15
C ASP A 60 -29.36 -7.57 4.69
N ALA A 61 -30.17 -6.61 4.22
CA ALA A 61 -30.01 -5.96 2.91
C ALA A 61 -28.66 -5.22 2.77
N TRP A 62 -28.28 -4.46 3.80
CA TRP A 62 -27.02 -3.72 3.84
C TRP A 62 -25.81 -4.68 3.83
N ASN A 63 -25.85 -5.73 4.65
CA ASN A 63 -24.81 -6.76 4.70
C ASN A 63 -24.60 -7.41 3.33
N MET A 64 -25.68 -7.75 2.62
CA MET A 64 -25.56 -8.32 1.26
C MET A 64 -24.84 -7.38 0.30
N ILE A 65 -25.15 -6.08 0.33
CA ILE A 65 -24.48 -5.07 -0.50
C ILE A 65 -22.99 -4.97 -0.12
N CYS A 66 -22.69 -4.92 1.18
CA CYS A 66 -21.31 -4.89 1.69
C CYS A 66 -20.53 -6.14 1.29
N ASP A 67 -21.12 -7.34 1.36
CA ASP A 67 -20.46 -8.60 1.00
C ASP A 67 -20.09 -8.67 -0.49
N ILE A 68 -20.89 -8.07 -1.37
CA ILE A 68 -20.54 -7.92 -2.78
C ILE A 68 -19.31 -7.01 -2.92
N SER A 69 -19.32 -5.86 -2.24
CA SER A 69 -18.18 -4.94 -2.24
C SER A 69 -16.91 -5.58 -1.67
N ARG A 70 -17.02 -6.37 -0.59
CA ARG A 70 -15.90 -7.07 0.06
C ARG A 70 -15.22 -8.04 -0.89
N LYS A 71 -15.98 -8.81 -1.67
CA LYS A 71 -15.41 -9.74 -2.66
C LYS A 71 -14.58 -9.02 -3.73
N GLU A 72 -15.06 -7.88 -4.21
CA GLU A 72 -14.30 -7.05 -5.15
C GLU A 72 -13.01 -6.52 -4.53
N PHE A 73 -13.05 -6.05 -3.28
CA PHE A 73 -11.86 -5.61 -2.56
C PHE A 73 -10.88 -6.76 -2.24
N GLU A 74 -11.37 -7.95 -1.87
CA GLU A 74 -10.54 -9.14 -1.64
C GLU A 74 -9.73 -9.51 -2.89
N ASN A 75 -10.30 -9.40 -4.08
CA ASN A 75 -9.57 -9.61 -5.33
C ASN A 75 -8.41 -8.62 -5.48
N ILE A 76 -8.64 -7.33 -5.16
CA ILE A 76 -7.60 -6.30 -5.18
C ILE A 76 -6.52 -6.59 -4.14
N TYR A 77 -6.91 -6.86 -2.89
CA TYR A 77 -5.99 -7.13 -1.79
C TYR A 77 -5.12 -8.36 -2.06
N LYS A 78 -5.70 -9.43 -2.62
CA LYS A 78 -4.95 -10.63 -3.00
C LYS A 78 -3.91 -10.35 -4.07
N ARG A 79 -4.26 -9.60 -5.12
CA ARG A 79 -3.31 -9.22 -6.19
C ARG A 79 -2.19 -8.33 -5.67
N LEU A 80 -2.50 -7.43 -4.75
CA LEU A 80 -1.53 -6.52 -4.15
C LEU A 80 -0.86 -7.08 -2.89
N ASP A 81 -1.10 -8.34 -2.54
CA ASP A 81 -0.53 -8.99 -1.34
C ASP A 81 -0.76 -8.18 -0.05
N VAL A 82 -1.96 -7.61 0.11
CA VAL A 82 -2.39 -6.91 1.33
C VAL A 82 -3.01 -7.93 2.27
N LEU A 83 -2.26 -8.31 3.30
CA LEU A 83 -2.63 -9.36 4.24
C LEU A 83 -3.07 -8.80 5.60
N ASN A 84 -3.86 -9.58 6.34
CA ASN A 84 -4.26 -9.30 7.72
C ASN A 84 -5.02 -7.98 7.93
N LEU A 85 -5.75 -7.50 6.91
CA LEU A 85 -6.60 -6.34 7.04
C LEU A 85 -7.79 -6.65 7.98
N VAL A 86 -7.91 -5.88 9.05
CA VAL A 86 -9.10 -5.91 9.92
C VAL A 86 -10.05 -4.80 9.46
N GLU A 87 -11.10 -5.17 8.71
CA GLU A 87 -12.11 -4.21 8.26
C GLU A 87 -12.86 -3.61 9.46
N ARG A 88 -12.75 -2.30 9.65
CA ARG A 88 -13.55 -1.53 10.61
C ARG A 88 -14.07 -0.25 9.96
N GLY A 89 -15.17 -0.40 9.23
CA GLY A 89 -15.89 0.75 8.65
C GLY A 89 -16.59 1.59 9.71
N GLU A 90 -17.16 2.73 9.29
CA GLU A 90 -17.89 3.66 10.17
C GLU A 90 -19.01 2.99 10.97
N SER A 91 -19.63 1.95 10.42
CA SER A 91 -20.67 1.16 11.08
C SER A 91 -20.21 0.54 12.41
N PHE A 92 -18.93 0.17 12.54
CA PHE A 92 -18.36 -0.33 13.80
C PHE A 92 -18.43 0.72 14.93
N TYR A 93 -18.37 2.00 14.57
CA TYR A 93 -18.35 3.12 15.52
C TYR A 93 -19.75 3.70 15.77
N GLN A 94 -20.83 3.19 15.15
CA GLN A 94 -22.16 3.77 15.25
C GLN A 94 -22.66 3.92 16.71
N SER A 95 -22.55 2.87 17.52
CA SER A 95 -22.91 2.93 18.94
C SER A 95 -21.98 3.82 19.75
N ARG A 96 -20.70 3.88 19.38
CA ARG A 96 -19.69 4.73 20.03
C ARG A 96 -19.92 6.21 19.73
N MET A 97 -20.37 6.54 18.52
CA MET A 97 -20.77 7.91 18.17
C MET A 97 -21.94 8.39 19.04
N LEU A 98 -22.97 7.56 19.24
CA LEU A 98 -24.09 7.90 20.14
C LEU A 98 -23.62 8.22 21.56
N SER A 99 -22.78 7.34 22.13
CA SER A 99 -22.22 7.53 23.47
C SER A 99 -21.33 8.76 23.55
N LEU A 100 -20.46 8.97 22.56
CA LEU A 100 -19.54 10.09 22.48
C LEU A 100 -20.30 11.42 22.45
N VAL A 101 -21.29 11.56 21.57
CA VAL A 101 -22.07 12.80 21.46
C VAL A 101 -22.76 13.11 22.78
N LYS A 102 -23.36 12.11 23.41
CA LYS A 102 -24.01 12.28 24.72
C LYS A 102 -23.03 12.72 25.81
N GLU A 103 -21.83 12.15 25.83
CA GLU A 103 -20.76 12.52 26.77
C GLU A 103 -20.33 13.98 26.58
N LEU A 104 -19.96 14.36 25.36
CA LEU A 104 -19.50 15.73 25.05
C LEU A 104 -20.58 16.79 25.30
N ASP A 105 -21.85 16.44 25.06
CA ASP A 105 -22.99 17.32 25.33
C ASP A 105 -23.20 17.53 26.84
N ASN A 106 -23.14 16.46 27.63
CA ASN A 106 -23.28 16.54 29.09
C ASN A 106 -22.15 17.31 29.76
N GLU A 107 -20.95 17.27 29.17
CA GLU A 107 -19.78 18.02 29.62
C GLU A 107 -19.80 19.49 29.16
N GLY A 108 -20.80 19.90 28.37
CA GLY A 108 -20.94 21.27 27.88
C GLY A 108 -19.88 21.67 26.84
N ILE A 109 -19.26 20.68 26.19
CA ILE A 109 -18.21 20.90 25.18
C ILE A 109 -18.83 21.31 23.83
N LEU A 110 -19.99 20.74 23.51
CA LEU A 110 -20.70 21.03 22.27
C LEU A 110 -21.52 22.31 22.41
N LYS A 111 -21.42 23.20 21.42
CA LYS A 111 -22.26 24.40 21.29
C LYS A 111 -23.32 24.16 20.22
N GLU A 112 -24.54 24.61 20.50
CA GLU A 112 -25.64 24.51 19.55
C GLU A 112 -25.76 25.80 18.71
N GLU A 113 -25.68 25.67 17.38
CA GLU A 113 -25.83 26.77 16.43
C GLU A 113 -26.63 26.30 15.20
N ASP A 114 -27.72 27.00 14.86
CA ASP A 114 -28.64 26.64 13.76
C ASP A 114 -29.15 25.18 13.83
N GLY A 115 -29.38 24.67 15.04
CA GLY A 115 -29.78 23.28 15.29
C GLY A 115 -28.67 22.24 15.10
N ARG A 116 -27.43 22.66 14.81
CA ARG A 116 -26.25 21.79 14.73
C ARG A 116 -25.50 21.80 16.05
N LYS A 117 -24.83 20.69 16.38
CA LYS A 117 -23.89 20.63 17.51
C LYS A 117 -22.47 20.75 17.01
N LEU A 118 -21.79 21.81 17.42
CA LEU A 118 -20.44 22.18 16.98
C LEU A 118 -19.44 22.07 18.13
N MET A 119 -18.22 21.61 17.85
CA MET A 119 -17.10 21.61 18.79
C MET A 119 -16.02 22.58 18.31
N PHE A 120 -15.73 23.59 19.13
CA PHE A 120 -14.74 24.63 18.83
C PHE A 120 -13.38 24.27 19.45
N ILE A 121 -12.35 24.21 18.59
CA ILE A 121 -10.99 23.86 18.97
C ILE A 121 -10.09 25.09 18.89
N ASP A 122 -9.33 25.34 19.94
CA ASP A 122 -8.47 26.50 20.02
C ASP A 122 -7.32 26.37 19.00
N GLY A 123 -7.12 27.41 18.19
CA GLY A 123 -6.14 27.39 17.09
C GLY A 123 -6.65 26.84 15.76
N CYS A 124 -7.89 26.32 15.71
CA CYS A 124 -8.54 25.89 14.47
C CYS A 124 -9.58 26.93 14.01
N ASN A 125 -9.60 27.24 12.71
CA ASN A 125 -10.56 28.20 12.15
C ASN A 125 -11.95 27.59 11.93
N ILE A 126 -12.02 26.29 11.71
CA ILE A 126 -13.24 25.57 11.35
C ILE A 126 -13.64 24.68 12.54
N PRO A 127 -14.85 24.84 13.11
CA PRO A 127 -15.32 23.95 14.15
C PRO A 127 -15.74 22.60 13.57
N LEU A 128 -15.61 21.55 14.38
CA LEU A 128 -16.14 20.23 14.04
C LEU A 128 -17.67 20.25 14.15
N THR A 129 -18.37 19.84 13.09
CA THR A 129 -19.83 19.64 13.09
C THR A 129 -20.14 18.22 13.54
N VAL A 130 -20.30 18.01 14.84
CA VAL A 130 -20.52 16.70 15.45
C VAL A 130 -21.93 16.17 15.20
N VAL A 131 -22.93 17.04 15.10
CA VAL A 131 -24.32 16.66 14.75
C VAL A 131 -24.91 17.72 13.82
N LYS A 132 -25.53 17.27 12.72
CA LYS A 132 -26.27 18.15 11.79
C LYS A 132 -27.63 18.56 12.37
N SER A 133 -28.28 19.54 11.73
CA SER A 133 -29.62 20.01 12.10
C SER A 133 -30.73 18.95 11.96
N ASP A 134 -30.49 17.91 11.17
CA ASP A 134 -31.38 16.73 11.04
C ASP A 134 -31.09 15.63 12.08
N GLY A 135 -30.18 15.88 13.03
CA GLY A 135 -29.74 14.90 14.04
C GLY A 135 -28.75 13.86 13.52
N GLY A 136 -28.37 13.91 12.24
CA GLY A 136 -27.42 12.97 11.65
C GLY A 136 -25.97 13.26 12.06
N PHE A 137 -25.20 12.18 12.28
CA PHE A 137 -23.75 12.26 12.47
C PHE A 137 -23.00 12.55 11.17
N THR A 138 -21.77 13.02 11.32
CA THR A 138 -20.86 13.42 10.23
C THR A 138 -19.54 12.63 10.31
N TYR A 139 -18.62 12.92 9.39
CA TYR A 139 -17.24 12.42 9.45
C TYR A 139 -16.50 12.87 10.71
N ASP A 140 -16.80 14.07 11.22
CA ASP A 140 -16.20 14.57 12.46
C ASP A 140 -16.58 13.67 13.65
N THR A 141 -17.84 13.23 13.69
CA THR A 141 -18.33 12.32 14.74
C THR A 141 -17.65 10.96 14.66
N SER A 142 -17.54 10.39 13.46
CA SER A 142 -16.98 9.05 13.27
C SER A 142 -15.47 9.03 13.52
N ASP A 143 -14.73 10.07 13.11
CA ASP A 143 -13.29 10.16 13.35
C ASP A 143 -12.96 10.44 14.82
N LEU A 144 -13.74 11.27 15.53
CA LEU A 144 -13.62 11.43 16.99
C LEU A 144 -13.88 10.11 17.73
N ALA A 145 -14.93 9.37 17.33
CA ALA A 145 -15.20 8.07 17.91
C ALA A 145 -14.07 7.06 17.61
N THR A 146 -13.49 7.13 16.42
CA THR A 146 -12.41 6.25 15.98
C THR A 146 -11.12 6.51 16.76
N ILE A 147 -10.68 7.76 16.89
CA ILE A 147 -9.46 8.07 17.65
C ILE A 147 -9.62 7.71 19.13
N LYS A 148 -10.79 7.98 19.73
CA LYS A 148 -11.08 7.57 21.11
C LYS A 148 -11.01 6.04 21.27
N GLN A 149 -11.64 5.29 20.37
CA GLN A 149 -11.62 3.83 20.40
C GLN A 149 -10.19 3.28 20.34
N ARG A 150 -9.37 3.80 19.42
CA ARG A 150 -7.97 3.37 19.27
C ARG A 150 -7.10 3.72 20.48
N LEU A 151 -7.36 4.86 21.13
CA LEU A 151 -6.59 5.29 22.30
C LEU A 151 -6.97 4.54 23.58
N PHE A 152 -8.26 4.26 23.79
CA PHE A 152 -8.77 3.70 25.05
C PHE A 152 -9.01 2.19 25.01
N GLU A 153 -9.50 1.65 23.89
CA GLU A 153 -9.79 0.23 23.75
C GLU A 153 -8.59 -0.53 23.17
N GLU A 154 -8.04 -0.07 22.04
CA GLU A 154 -6.83 -0.70 21.46
C GLU A 154 -5.56 -0.32 22.22
N LYS A 155 -5.60 0.77 23.00
CA LYS A 155 -4.48 1.29 23.80
C LYS A 155 -3.22 1.55 22.97
N ALA A 156 -3.39 1.99 21.73
CA ALA A 156 -2.27 2.22 20.82
C ALA A 156 -1.28 3.25 21.39
N ASP A 157 0.02 2.97 21.22
CA ASP A 157 1.12 3.91 21.48
C ASP A 157 1.39 4.82 20.26
N TRP A 158 1.11 4.29 19.06
CA TRP A 158 1.28 5.01 17.80
C TRP A 158 0.12 4.71 16.84
N ILE A 159 -0.57 5.75 16.38
CA ILE A 159 -1.66 5.66 15.40
C ILE A 159 -1.26 6.43 14.13
N LEU A 160 -1.28 5.73 12.99
CA LEU A 160 -0.98 6.30 11.68
C LEU A 160 -2.25 6.42 10.84
N TYR A 161 -2.52 7.63 10.36
CA TYR A 161 -3.60 7.90 9.40
C TYR A 161 -3.00 8.10 8.01
N ILE A 162 -3.13 7.11 7.12
CA ILE A 162 -2.64 7.20 5.74
C ILE A 162 -3.77 7.72 4.85
N VAL A 163 -3.83 9.04 4.64
CA VAL A 163 -4.93 9.73 3.96
C VAL A 163 -4.39 10.84 3.05
N ASP A 164 -5.08 11.15 1.94
CA ASP A 164 -4.76 12.27 1.05
C ASP A 164 -4.54 13.59 1.82
N ARG A 165 -3.60 14.42 1.32
CA ARG A 165 -3.25 15.71 1.93
C ARG A 165 -4.42 16.70 2.00
N GLY A 166 -5.45 16.54 1.17
CA GLY A 166 -6.66 17.37 1.22
C GLY A 166 -7.45 17.22 2.53
N GLN A 167 -7.20 16.17 3.32
CA GLN A 167 -7.82 15.95 4.63
C GLN A 167 -6.97 16.42 5.81
N SER A 168 -5.83 17.11 5.56
CA SER A 168 -4.90 17.50 6.63
C SER A 168 -5.57 18.41 7.68
N GLU A 169 -6.29 19.45 7.26
CA GLU A 169 -6.95 20.39 8.20
C GLU A 169 -7.99 19.69 9.08
N HIS A 170 -8.75 18.74 8.50
CA HIS A 170 -9.71 17.92 9.22
C HIS A 170 -9.02 17.07 10.30
N LEU A 171 -8.01 16.28 9.91
CA LEU A 171 -7.31 15.39 10.84
C LEU A 171 -6.58 16.15 11.94
N GLU A 172 -5.91 17.28 11.63
CA GLU A 172 -5.28 18.12 12.64
C GLU A 172 -6.30 18.68 13.64
N THR A 173 -7.50 19.04 13.17
CA THR A 173 -8.59 19.48 14.05
C THR A 173 -9.09 18.33 14.94
N ILE A 174 -9.18 17.10 14.43
CA ILE A 174 -9.51 15.91 15.23
C ILE A 174 -8.43 15.62 16.27
N TYR A 175 -7.15 15.76 15.93
CA TYR A 175 -6.03 15.53 16.85
C TYR A 175 -6.03 16.56 17.97
N ALA A 176 -6.20 17.83 17.62
CA ALA A 176 -6.30 18.92 18.59
C ALA A 176 -7.54 18.77 19.48
N ALA A 177 -8.67 18.30 18.93
CA ALA A 177 -9.85 17.95 19.72
C ALA A 177 -9.56 16.84 20.74
N ALA A 178 -8.93 15.75 20.31
CA ALA A 178 -8.56 14.65 21.20
C ALA A 178 -7.56 15.09 22.30
N GLN A 179 -6.62 15.99 22.00
CA GLN A 179 -5.71 16.58 23.00
C GLN A 179 -6.47 17.49 23.98
N LYS A 180 -7.37 18.36 23.48
CA LYS A 180 -8.22 19.23 24.31
C LYS A 180 -9.10 18.44 25.28
N LEU A 181 -9.55 17.26 24.86
CA LEU A 181 -10.33 16.33 25.69
C LEU A 181 -9.47 15.47 26.62
N ASN A 182 -8.15 15.68 26.66
CA ASN A 182 -7.19 14.89 27.42
C ASN A 182 -7.25 13.38 27.10
N TRP A 183 -7.53 13.03 25.84
CA TRP A 183 -7.53 11.62 25.42
C TRP A 183 -6.11 11.07 25.21
N TYR A 184 -5.14 11.93 24.91
CA TYR A 184 -3.73 11.59 24.88
C TYR A 184 -2.83 12.83 25.04
N ASP A 185 -1.59 12.61 25.46
CA ASP A 185 -0.50 13.58 25.44
C ASP A 185 0.44 13.27 24.25
N PRO A 186 0.71 14.22 23.33
CA PRO A 186 1.63 14.01 22.21
C PRO A 186 3.09 13.70 22.64
N ASN A 187 3.47 13.94 23.90
CA ASN A 187 4.77 13.54 24.44
C ASN A 187 4.83 12.05 24.85
N GLU A 188 3.67 11.41 25.05
CA GLU A 188 3.56 10.01 25.46
C GLU A 188 3.13 9.10 24.30
N LYS A 189 2.19 9.57 23.48
CA LYS A 189 1.59 8.83 22.38
C LYS A 189 1.75 9.57 21.07
N ARG A 190 1.96 8.83 19.98
CA ARG A 190 2.10 9.39 18.64
C ARG A 190 0.81 9.20 17.86
N VAL A 191 0.27 10.28 17.32
CA VAL A 191 -0.85 10.26 16.37
C VAL A 191 -0.45 11.10 15.19
N GLU A 192 -0.31 10.49 14.01
CA GLU A 192 0.31 11.15 12.86
C GLU A 192 -0.50 10.98 11.57
N HIS A 193 -0.63 12.08 10.83
CA HIS A 193 -1.15 12.07 9.48
C HIS A 193 -0.03 11.77 8.48
N VAL A 194 -0.04 10.57 7.93
CA VAL A 194 0.84 10.13 6.84
C VAL A 194 0.22 10.57 5.52
N GLN A 195 0.29 11.87 5.25
CA GLN A 195 -0.30 12.47 4.06
C GLN A 195 0.33 12.00 2.75
N PHE A 196 -0.48 11.89 1.70
CA PHE A 196 0.00 11.69 0.34
C PHE A 196 -0.65 12.64 -0.68
N GLY A 197 0.04 12.90 -1.81
CA GLY A 197 -0.43 13.78 -2.87
C GLY A 197 -1.42 13.12 -3.84
N LEU A 198 -1.85 13.87 -4.85
CA LEU A 198 -2.83 13.37 -5.83
C LEU A 198 -2.16 12.48 -6.88
N VAL A 199 -2.93 11.51 -7.40
CA VAL A 199 -2.55 10.75 -8.59
C VAL A 199 -2.98 11.52 -9.84
N LEU A 200 -2.00 11.83 -10.68
CA LEU A 200 -2.15 12.58 -11.92
C LEU A 200 -1.89 11.67 -13.13
N GLY A 201 -2.53 11.98 -14.25
CA GLY A 201 -2.16 11.43 -15.55
C GLY A 201 -0.94 12.14 -16.15
N GLU A 202 -0.46 11.65 -17.27
CA GLU A 202 0.67 12.25 -18.00
C GLU A 202 0.39 13.69 -18.45
N ASP A 203 -0.88 14.07 -18.56
CA ASP A 203 -1.36 15.44 -18.83
C ASP A 203 -1.29 16.36 -17.60
N LYS A 204 -0.81 15.86 -16.46
CA LYS A 204 -0.75 16.52 -15.14
C LYS A 204 -2.10 16.93 -14.58
N LYS A 205 -3.19 16.29 -15.03
CA LYS A 205 -4.52 16.45 -14.45
C LYS A 205 -4.88 15.22 -13.63
N LYS A 206 -5.94 15.32 -12.83
CA LYS A 206 -6.44 14.21 -12.01
C LYS A 206 -6.62 12.96 -12.86
N PHE A 207 -6.02 11.86 -12.42
CA PHE A 207 -6.00 10.60 -13.18
C PHE A 207 -7.43 10.09 -13.42
N LYS A 208 -7.78 9.96 -14.70
CA LYS A 208 -9.11 9.60 -15.20
C LYS A 208 -8.98 8.74 -16.45
N THR A 209 -10.02 7.99 -16.78
CA THR A 209 -10.12 7.28 -18.05
C THR A 209 -10.19 8.28 -19.22
N ARG A 210 -10.00 7.80 -20.46
CA ARG A 210 -10.19 8.61 -21.68
C ARG A 210 -11.61 9.20 -21.81
N SER A 211 -12.62 8.56 -21.20
CA SER A 211 -14.00 9.06 -21.14
C SER A 211 -14.25 10.10 -20.03
N GLY A 212 -13.27 10.32 -19.14
CA GLY A 212 -13.39 11.23 -17.99
C GLY A 212 -13.94 10.59 -16.71
N ASP A 213 -14.21 9.28 -16.74
CA ASP A 213 -14.63 8.47 -15.60
C ASP A 213 -13.44 8.13 -14.67
N THR A 214 -13.75 7.67 -13.46
CA THR A 214 -12.76 7.12 -12.55
C THR A 214 -12.22 5.79 -13.09
N VAL A 215 -10.91 5.62 -13.11
CA VAL A 215 -10.25 4.37 -13.51
C VAL A 215 -10.51 3.29 -12.44
N LYS A 216 -11.04 2.12 -12.85
CA LYS A 216 -11.16 0.98 -11.94
C LYS A 216 -9.76 0.41 -11.67
N LEU A 217 -9.47 0.12 -10.40
CA LEU A 217 -8.15 -0.39 -10.03
C LEU A 217 -7.86 -1.78 -10.65
N LEU A 218 -8.88 -2.64 -10.77
CA LEU A 218 -8.74 -3.94 -11.43
C LEU A 218 -8.27 -3.79 -12.89
N ASP A 219 -8.91 -2.90 -13.66
CA ASP A 219 -8.52 -2.63 -15.06
C ASP A 219 -7.07 -2.12 -15.17
N LEU A 220 -6.64 -1.29 -14.21
CA LEU A 220 -5.26 -0.81 -14.14
C LEU A 220 -4.28 -1.95 -13.86
N LEU A 221 -4.60 -2.84 -12.91
CA LEU A 221 -3.78 -4.00 -12.60
C LEU A 221 -3.71 -4.96 -13.80
N ASP A 222 -4.83 -5.19 -14.50
CA ASP A 222 -4.89 -6.06 -15.68
C ASP A 222 -4.04 -5.51 -16.83
N GLU A 223 -4.13 -4.22 -17.11
CA GLU A 223 -3.28 -3.56 -18.11
C GLU A 223 -1.80 -3.60 -17.73
N GLY A 224 -1.49 -3.45 -16.44
CA GLY A 224 -0.13 -3.60 -15.93
C GLY A 224 0.44 -4.99 -16.19
N VAL A 225 -0.32 -6.04 -15.88
CA VAL A 225 0.08 -7.44 -16.15
C VAL A 225 0.28 -7.69 -17.63
N ARG A 226 -0.65 -7.23 -18.48
CA ARG A 226 -0.56 -7.36 -19.94
C ARG A 226 0.73 -6.76 -20.49
N ARG A 227 1.07 -5.53 -20.09
CA ARG A 227 2.32 -4.86 -20.53
C ARG A 227 3.57 -5.54 -19.98
N ALA A 228 3.54 -6.00 -18.73
CA ALA A 228 4.64 -6.75 -18.13
C ALA A 228 4.89 -8.07 -18.87
N GLU A 229 3.84 -8.79 -19.26
CA GLU A 229 3.93 -10.01 -20.05
C GLU A 229 4.56 -9.76 -21.43
N GLU A 230 4.09 -8.74 -22.16
CA GLU A 230 4.66 -8.33 -23.46
C GLU A 230 6.17 -8.06 -23.34
N LYS A 231 6.55 -7.39 -22.25
CA LYS A 231 7.94 -7.05 -21.97
C LYS A 231 8.79 -8.29 -21.67
N LEU A 232 8.31 -9.22 -20.86
CA LEU A 232 9.00 -10.48 -20.58
C LEU A 232 9.16 -11.34 -21.85
N ARG A 233 8.13 -11.41 -22.69
CA ARG A 233 8.20 -12.13 -23.98
C ARG A 233 9.23 -11.52 -24.93
N SER A 234 9.37 -10.19 -24.96
CA SER A 234 10.35 -9.51 -25.81
C SER A 234 11.81 -9.79 -25.47
N ARG A 235 12.09 -10.31 -24.26
CA ARG A 235 13.44 -10.59 -23.75
C ARG A 235 13.93 -12.01 -23.99
N GLU A 236 13.15 -12.85 -24.68
CA GLU A 236 13.44 -14.26 -24.93
C GLU A 236 13.73 -15.06 -23.64
N THR A 237 13.13 -14.65 -22.52
CA THR A 237 13.27 -15.36 -21.25
C THR A 237 12.59 -16.72 -21.36
N ASN A 238 13.37 -17.80 -21.19
CA ASN A 238 12.84 -19.17 -21.23
C ASN A 238 12.08 -19.49 -19.94
N PHE A 239 10.76 -19.41 -20.00
CA PHE A 239 9.85 -19.90 -18.97
C PHE A 239 9.52 -21.37 -19.23
N GLU A 240 9.41 -22.18 -18.17
CA GLU A 240 9.12 -23.61 -18.29
C GLU A 240 7.64 -23.88 -18.59
N SER A 241 6.76 -22.90 -18.34
CA SER A 241 5.34 -22.94 -18.67
C SER A 241 4.73 -21.54 -18.77
N ASP A 242 3.56 -21.44 -19.41
CA ASP A 242 2.75 -20.21 -19.42
C ASP A 242 2.36 -19.76 -18.00
N GLY A 243 2.19 -20.69 -17.05
CA GLY A 243 1.91 -20.37 -15.66
C GLY A 243 3.05 -19.59 -14.98
N GLN A 244 4.30 -20.01 -15.21
CA GLN A 244 5.48 -19.28 -14.69
C GLN A 244 5.62 -17.89 -15.31
N LEU A 245 5.29 -17.74 -16.60
CA LEU A 245 5.28 -16.43 -17.25
C LEU A 245 4.24 -15.50 -16.62
N ILE A 246 3.03 -15.99 -16.36
CA ILE A 246 1.97 -15.19 -15.73
C ILE A 246 2.40 -14.75 -14.32
N GLU A 247 2.93 -15.64 -13.49
CA GLU A 247 3.42 -15.29 -12.15
C GLU A 247 4.54 -14.24 -12.19
N ALA A 248 5.44 -14.35 -13.18
CA ALA A 248 6.51 -13.37 -13.40
C ALA A 248 5.95 -12.02 -13.86
N ALA A 249 4.97 -12.02 -14.77
CA ALA A 249 4.29 -10.82 -15.25
C ALA A 249 3.53 -10.11 -14.13
N GLU A 250 2.82 -10.86 -13.28
CA GLU A 250 2.13 -10.33 -12.10
C GLU A 250 3.11 -9.70 -11.11
N SER A 251 4.16 -10.42 -10.75
CA SER A 251 5.18 -9.92 -9.81
C SER A 251 5.86 -8.66 -10.34
N LEU A 252 6.20 -8.63 -11.63
CA LEU A 252 6.76 -7.46 -12.30
C LEU A 252 5.78 -6.29 -12.33
N ALA A 253 4.54 -6.51 -12.76
CA ALA A 253 3.51 -5.47 -12.88
C ALA A 253 3.21 -4.83 -11.53
N TYR A 254 2.87 -5.64 -10.53
CA TYR A 254 2.52 -5.14 -9.20
C TYR A 254 3.73 -4.51 -8.51
N GLY A 255 4.92 -5.08 -8.70
CA GLY A 255 6.17 -4.49 -8.24
C GLY A 255 6.43 -3.10 -8.83
N CYS A 256 6.22 -2.92 -10.14
CA CYS A 256 6.38 -1.62 -10.81
C CYS A 256 5.36 -0.59 -10.34
N ILE A 257 4.09 -0.99 -10.21
CA ILE A 257 3.01 -0.10 -9.72
C ILE A 257 3.33 0.39 -8.30
N LYS A 258 3.69 -0.51 -7.39
CA LYS A 258 4.06 -0.15 -6.01
C LYS A 258 5.31 0.71 -5.97
N TYR A 259 6.37 0.31 -6.66
CA TYR A 259 7.65 1.02 -6.60
C TYR A 259 7.59 2.41 -7.22
N ALA A 260 6.85 2.60 -8.32
CA ALA A 260 6.75 3.90 -8.99
C ALA A 260 6.11 4.98 -8.12
N ASP A 261 5.16 4.57 -7.26
CA ASP A 261 4.58 5.42 -6.22
C ASP A 261 5.59 5.59 -5.06
N LEU A 262 6.01 4.48 -4.44
CA LEU A 262 6.86 4.49 -3.24
C LEU A 262 8.22 5.16 -3.41
N SER A 263 8.80 5.15 -4.63
CA SER A 263 10.08 5.78 -4.93
C SER A 263 10.02 7.31 -4.99
N GLN A 264 8.82 7.89 -5.01
CA GLN A 264 8.62 9.33 -4.99
C GLN A 264 8.31 9.82 -3.58
N SER A 265 8.47 11.12 -3.35
CA SER A 265 8.01 11.70 -2.08
C SER A 265 6.49 11.57 -2.00
N ARG A 266 6.00 10.84 -0.98
CA ARG A 266 4.54 10.66 -0.76
C ARG A 266 3.77 11.98 -0.75
N ILE A 267 4.37 13.08 -0.29
CA ILE A 267 3.70 14.40 -0.16
C ILE A 267 3.47 15.05 -1.54
N ALA A 268 4.32 14.75 -2.51
CA ALA A 268 4.22 15.28 -3.86
C ALA A 268 3.10 14.60 -4.66
N ASP A 269 2.60 15.28 -5.69
CA ASP A 269 1.67 14.64 -6.63
C ASP A 269 2.43 13.60 -7.48
N TYR A 270 1.80 12.45 -7.66
CA TYR A 270 2.37 11.32 -8.40
C TYR A 270 1.81 11.29 -9.82
N VAL A 271 2.69 11.33 -10.83
CA VAL A 271 2.30 11.18 -12.24
C VAL A 271 2.37 9.71 -12.63
N PHE A 272 1.21 9.09 -12.82
CA PHE A 272 1.10 7.71 -13.25
C PHE A 272 1.45 7.57 -14.74
N SER A 273 2.40 6.69 -15.06
CA SER A 273 2.80 6.36 -16.44
C SER A 273 3.31 4.92 -16.49
N PHE A 274 2.63 4.07 -17.28
CA PHE A 274 3.06 2.68 -17.49
C PHE A 274 4.44 2.62 -18.15
N ASP A 275 4.68 3.47 -19.14
CA ASP A 275 5.93 3.46 -19.91
C ASP A 275 7.13 3.82 -19.02
N ARG A 276 6.96 4.77 -18.10
CA ARG A 276 8.01 5.14 -17.14
C ARG A 276 8.26 4.06 -16.09
N MET A 277 7.21 3.53 -15.47
CA MET A 277 7.39 2.54 -14.39
C MET A 277 7.92 1.20 -14.89
N LEU A 278 7.63 0.86 -16.14
CA LEU A 278 8.14 -0.34 -16.80
C LEU A 278 9.45 -0.10 -17.55
N ASP A 279 10.12 1.06 -17.46
CA ASP A 279 11.42 1.27 -18.11
C ASP A 279 12.49 0.35 -17.49
N ASP A 280 13.39 -0.16 -18.34
CA ASP A 280 14.51 -1.02 -17.94
C ASP A 280 15.68 -0.26 -17.34
N ARG A 281 15.68 1.06 -17.49
CA ARG A 281 16.75 1.96 -17.09
C ARG A 281 16.24 2.93 -16.04
N GLY A 282 17.16 3.32 -15.17
CA GLY A 282 16.88 4.26 -14.10
C GLY A 282 16.33 3.57 -12.85
N ASN A 283 15.74 4.39 -11.98
CA ASN A 283 15.26 3.96 -10.67
C ASN A 283 13.86 3.33 -10.80
N THR A 284 13.78 2.10 -11.32
CA THR A 284 12.54 1.34 -11.53
C THR A 284 12.59 -0.04 -10.87
N ALA A 285 11.41 -0.61 -10.59
CA ALA A 285 11.35 -1.98 -10.08
C ALA A 285 11.91 -2.98 -11.10
N VAL A 286 11.73 -2.74 -12.40
CA VAL A 286 12.28 -3.59 -13.47
C VAL A 286 13.79 -3.71 -13.35
N TYR A 287 14.48 -2.57 -13.23
CA TYR A 287 15.93 -2.53 -13.06
C TYR A 287 16.37 -3.30 -11.80
N LEU A 288 15.70 -3.06 -10.68
CA LEU A 288 16.04 -3.67 -9.39
C LEU A 288 15.81 -5.17 -9.36
N LEU A 289 14.67 -5.63 -9.89
CA LEU A 289 14.36 -7.06 -9.98
C LEU A 289 15.35 -7.77 -10.88
N TYR A 290 15.70 -7.18 -12.03
CA TYR A 290 16.71 -7.73 -12.92
C TYR A 290 18.10 -7.78 -12.26
N ALA A 291 18.50 -6.71 -11.56
CA ALA A 291 19.74 -6.68 -10.79
C ALA A 291 19.78 -7.80 -9.74
N TYR A 292 18.70 -7.96 -8.97
CA TYR A 292 18.55 -9.02 -7.97
C TYR A 292 18.67 -10.42 -8.59
N THR A 293 17.94 -10.70 -9.68
CA THR A 293 17.98 -11.99 -10.37
C THR A 293 19.40 -12.28 -10.88
N ARG A 294 20.09 -11.28 -11.42
CA ARG A 294 21.48 -11.40 -11.89
C ARG A 294 22.45 -11.70 -10.73
N ILE A 295 22.28 -11.05 -9.58
CA ILE A 295 23.11 -11.30 -8.39
C ILE A 295 22.95 -12.75 -7.94
N ARG A 296 21.69 -13.21 -7.76
CA ARG A 296 21.39 -14.60 -7.36
C ARG A 296 21.87 -15.63 -8.39
N ALA A 297 21.95 -15.26 -9.67
CA ALA A 297 22.46 -16.14 -10.71
C ALA A 297 23.97 -16.39 -10.64
N ILE A 298 24.76 -15.53 -9.97
CA ILE A 298 26.23 -15.67 -9.91
C ILE A 298 26.63 -17.00 -9.25
N ALA A 299 26.11 -17.27 -8.05
CA ALA A 299 26.39 -18.52 -7.34
C ALA A 299 25.89 -19.76 -8.12
N ARG A 300 24.69 -19.66 -8.70
CA ARG A 300 24.10 -20.74 -9.51
C ARG A 300 24.94 -21.06 -10.75
N ASN A 301 25.36 -20.05 -11.48
CA ASN A 301 26.18 -20.20 -12.70
C ASN A 301 27.59 -20.72 -12.36
N ALA A 302 28.11 -20.40 -11.17
CA ALA A 302 29.35 -20.96 -10.65
C ALA A 302 29.21 -22.40 -10.14
N LYS A 303 27.99 -22.94 -10.05
CA LYS A 303 27.67 -24.23 -9.43
C LYS A 303 28.20 -24.33 -7.98
N VAL A 304 28.15 -23.20 -7.26
CA VAL A 304 28.59 -23.12 -5.87
C VAL A 304 27.42 -23.40 -4.95
N GLU A 305 27.52 -24.51 -4.22
CA GLU A 305 26.57 -24.84 -3.16
C GLU A 305 26.76 -23.95 -1.94
N ARG A 306 25.68 -23.69 -1.19
CA ARG A 306 25.73 -22.86 0.03
C ARG A 306 26.68 -23.43 1.09
N THR A 307 26.88 -24.75 1.09
CA THR A 307 27.85 -25.44 1.96
C THR A 307 29.29 -24.97 1.71
N ALA A 308 29.67 -24.68 0.46
CA ALA A 308 31.02 -24.20 0.15
C ALA A 308 31.25 -22.78 0.70
N ILE A 309 30.24 -21.92 0.64
CA ILE A 309 30.28 -20.58 1.25
C ILE A 309 30.42 -20.70 2.77
N ASN A 310 29.64 -21.57 3.42
CA ASN A 310 29.72 -21.79 4.86
C ASN A 310 31.10 -22.33 5.29
N ASN A 311 31.67 -23.26 4.51
CA ASN A 311 33.01 -23.80 4.78
C ASN A 311 34.08 -22.71 4.69
N TYR A 312 33.99 -21.81 3.69
CA TYR A 312 34.87 -20.67 3.59
C TYR A 312 34.75 -19.75 4.81
N LEU A 313 33.53 -19.39 5.21
CA LEU A 313 33.28 -18.54 6.39
C LEU A 313 33.85 -19.16 7.68
N ALA A 314 33.74 -20.48 7.85
CA ALA A 314 34.27 -21.19 9.02
C ALA A 314 35.80 -21.22 9.08
N GLN A 315 36.49 -20.98 7.95
CA GLN A 315 37.95 -20.93 7.88
C GLN A 315 38.52 -19.53 8.11
N LEU A 316 37.68 -18.49 8.14
CA LEU A 316 38.11 -17.12 8.38
C LEU A 316 38.50 -16.93 9.86
N GLU A 317 39.69 -16.38 10.08
CA GLU A 317 40.12 -15.93 11.40
C GLU A 317 39.18 -14.80 11.88
N ASP A 318 38.64 -14.95 13.09
CA ASP A 318 37.64 -14.05 13.70
C ASP A 318 36.36 -13.78 12.88
N GLY A 319 36.10 -14.56 11.82
CA GLY A 319 34.96 -14.36 10.93
C GLY A 319 35.04 -13.10 10.06
N ILE A 320 36.22 -12.51 9.91
CA ILE A 320 36.42 -11.26 9.16
C ILE A 320 36.56 -11.56 7.66
N ILE A 321 35.69 -10.98 6.84
CA ILE A 321 35.78 -11.08 5.39
C ILE A 321 36.89 -10.13 4.89
N PRO A 322 37.93 -10.63 4.19
CA PRO A 322 38.99 -9.78 3.66
C PRO A 322 38.46 -8.94 2.51
N LEU A 323 38.47 -7.62 2.68
CA LEU A 323 38.09 -6.63 1.67
C LEU A 323 39.30 -5.74 1.37
N GLU A 324 39.81 -5.80 0.15
CA GLU A 324 41.04 -5.12 -0.26
C GLU A 324 40.75 -4.02 -1.28
N HIS A 325 39.83 -4.30 -2.21
CA HIS A 325 39.57 -3.37 -3.31
C HIS A 325 38.67 -2.21 -2.84
N PRO A 326 38.93 -0.96 -3.26
CA PRO A 326 38.09 0.18 -2.88
C PRO A 326 36.60 0.01 -3.19
N ARG A 327 36.26 -0.73 -4.25
CA ARG A 327 34.86 -1.03 -4.60
C ARG A 327 34.21 -2.06 -3.67
N GLU A 328 34.96 -3.04 -3.17
CA GLU A 328 34.50 -3.98 -2.15
C GLU A 328 34.15 -3.23 -0.86
N ILE A 329 35.06 -2.37 -0.40
CA ILE A 329 34.89 -1.57 0.82
C ILE A 329 33.70 -0.60 0.66
N ARG A 330 33.55 0.03 -0.50
CA ARG A 330 32.41 0.93 -0.78
C ARG A 330 31.08 0.19 -0.71
N LEU A 331 31.00 -1.00 -1.33
CA LEU A 331 29.80 -1.83 -1.30
C LEU A 331 29.48 -2.30 0.13
N ALA A 332 30.46 -2.79 0.87
CA ALA A 332 30.30 -3.22 2.26
C ALA A 332 29.80 -2.08 3.16
N LYS A 333 30.34 -0.87 3.00
CA LYS A 333 29.84 0.31 3.71
C LYS A 333 28.39 0.63 3.37
N GLN A 334 27.98 0.48 2.11
CA GLN A 334 26.57 0.69 1.74
C GLN A 334 25.66 -0.35 2.38
N ILE A 335 26.04 -1.63 2.37
CA ILE A 335 25.29 -2.71 3.03
C ILE A 335 25.02 -2.36 4.51
N LEU A 336 26.04 -1.86 5.22
CA LEU A 336 25.92 -1.50 6.63
C LEU A 336 24.97 -0.32 6.89
N LYS A 337 24.72 0.56 5.91
CA LYS A 337 23.75 1.65 6.05
C LYS A 337 22.30 1.19 6.02
N PHE A 338 22.03 -0.09 5.76
CA PHE A 338 20.66 -0.60 5.75
C PHE A 338 19.94 -0.32 7.07
N SER A 339 20.59 -0.54 8.22
CA SER A 339 20.01 -0.27 9.55
C SER A 339 19.63 1.20 9.70
N ASP A 340 20.52 2.10 9.29
CA ASP A 340 20.30 3.54 9.38
C ASP A 340 19.15 3.98 8.47
N CYS A 341 19.06 3.38 7.27
CA CYS A 341 17.95 3.61 6.35
C CYS A 341 16.60 3.19 6.97
N ILE A 342 16.52 2.03 7.62
CA ILE A 342 15.31 1.56 8.30
C ILE A 342 14.95 2.48 9.46
N LEU A 343 15.90 2.81 10.34
CA LEU A 343 15.65 3.70 11.49
C LEU A 343 15.18 5.08 11.05
N ASN A 344 15.80 5.63 10.01
CA ASN A 344 15.37 6.89 9.42
C ASN A 344 13.95 6.78 8.85
N THR A 345 13.64 5.69 8.13
CA THR A 345 12.30 5.49 7.55
C THR A 345 11.22 5.36 8.61
N VAL A 346 11.48 4.66 9.72
CA VAL A 346 10.54 4.57 10.86
C VAL A 346 10.35 5.95 11.51
N THR A 347 11.39 6.75 11.59
CA THR A 347 11.32 8.09 12.20
C THR A 347 10.54 9.06 11.32
N THR A 348 10.79 9.05 10.01
CA THR A 348 10.24 10.06 9.08
C THR A 348 9.01 9.59 8.29
N LEU A 349 8.71 8.29 8.30
CA LEU A 349 7.67 7.65 7.48
C LEU A 349 7.80 7.96 5.98
N HIS A 350 9.04 8.05 5.49
CA HIS A 350 9.35 8.27 4.07
C HIS A 350 9.93 7.01 3.45
N ILE A 351 9.03 6.15 2.95
CA ILE A 351 9.39 4.85 2.33
C ILE A 351 10.30 5.03 1.10
N SER A 352 10.22 6.16 0.40
CA SER A 352 11.11 6.47 -0.73
C SER A 352 12.60 6.41 -0.39
N LYS A 353 12.97 6.56 0.88
CA LYS A 353 14.36 6.38 1.34
C LYS A 353 14.85 4.94 1.21
N ILE A 354 13.95 3.95 1.34
CA ILE A 354 14.27 2.54 1.08
C ILE A 354 14.47 2.32 -0.42
N CYS A 355 13.64 2.95 -1.27
CA CYS A 355 13.80 2.92 -2.72
C CYS A 355 15.14 3.53 -3.17
N ASP A 356 15.48 4.73 -2.67
CA ASP A 356 16.77 5.39 -2.93
C ASP A 356 17.94 4.48 -2.51
N TYR A 357 17.84 3.88 -1.31
CA TYR A 357 18.86 3.00 -0.77
C TYR A 357 19.08 1.75 -1.61
N VAL A 358 18.02 1.01 -1.97
CA VAL A 358 18.13 -0.24 -2.73
C VAL A 358 18.62 0.02 -4.16
N TYR A 359 18.27 1.17 -4.75
CA TYR A 359 18.80 1.61 -6.04
C TYR A 359 20.29 1.94 -6.00
N GLU A 360 20.73 2.68 -4.97
CA GLU A 360 22.16 2.93 -4.75
C GLU A 360 22.92 1.62 -4.52
N LEU A 361 22.36 0.70 -3.73
CA LEU A 361 22.96 -0.61 -3.47
C LEU A 361 23.16 -1.42 -4.77
N ALA A 362 22.14 -1.48 -5.63
CA ALA A 362 22.23 -2.16 -6.92
C ALA A 362 23.27 -1.49 -7.86
N THR A 363 23.34 -0.16 -7.85
CA THR A 363 24.30 0.60 -8.65
C THR A 363 25.74 0.33 -8.19
N LEU A 364 25.98 0.35 -6.87
CA LEU A 364 27.30 0.05 -6.30
C LEU A 364 27.70 -1.41 -6.48
N PHE A 365 26.73 -2.32 -6.47
CA PHE A 365 26.97 -3.72 -6.81
C PHE A 365 27.45 -3.85 -8.26
N HIS A 366 26.83 -3.14 -9.21
CA HIS A 366 27.27 -3.17 -10.61
C HIS A 366 28.71 -2.66 -10.78
N ASP A 367 29.06 -1.55 -10.14
CA ASP A 367 30.43 -1.03 -10.10
C ASP A 367 31.42 -2.05 -9.53
N PHE A 368 31.06 -2.70 -8.42
CA PHE A 368 31.86 -3.76 -7.81
C PHE A 368 32.05 -4.95 -8.75
N TYR A 369 30.96 -5.49 -9.31
CA TYR A 369 31.00 -6.68 -10.15
C TYR A 369 31.80 -6.48 -11.44
N LYS A 370 31.83 -5.23 -11.96
CA LYS A 370 32.62 -4.87 -13.13
C LYS A 370 34.13 -4.86 -12.87
N GLU A 371 34.55 -4.33 -11.72
CA GLU A 371 35.97 -4.10 -11.40
C GLU A 371 36.59 -5.25 -10.58
N CYS A 372 35.76 -6.04 -9.89
CA CYS A 372 36.19 -7.09 -8.98
C CYS A 372 35.67 -8.45 -9.45
N TYR A 373 36.53 -9.23 -10.11
CA TYR A 373 36.15 -10.56 -10.58
C TYR A 373 35.70 -11.47 -9.44
N VAL A 374 34.46 -11.95 -9.49
CA VAL A 374 33.91 -12.93 -8.53
C VAL A 374 34.25 -14.35 -8.97
N ILE A 375 34.13 -14.62 -10.28
CA ILE A 375 34.42 -15.91 -10.91
C ILE A 375 35.41 -15.64 -12.04
N ASN A 376 36.56 -16.31 -12.00
CA ASN A 376 37.57 -16.28 -13.04
C ASN A 376 37.60 -17.63 -13.75
N LYS A 377 37.33 -17.62 -15.06
CA LYS A 377 37.46 -18.78 -15.93
C LYS A 377 38.79 -18.66 -16.68
N THR A 378 39.72 -19.56 -16.41
CA THR A 378 41.00 -19.66 -17.11
C THR A 378 41.03 -20.94 -17.92
N ASN A 379 41.35 -20.84 -19.21
CA ASN A 379 41.58 -22.01 -20.04
C ASN A 379 43.02 -22.48 -19.85
N ASN A 380 43.17 -23.74 -19.46
CA ASN A 380 44.48 -24.38 -19.39
C ASN A 380 44.99 -24.71 -20.80
N GLU A 381 46.31 -24.91 -20.92
CA GLU A 381 46.96 -25.25 -22.20
C GLU A 381 46.45 -26.56 -22.82
N ASP A 382 45.86 -27.45 -22.01
CA ASP A 382 45.24 -28.72 -22.42
C ASP A 382 43.77 -28.59 -22.89
N GLY A 383 43.23 -27.36 -22.90
CA GLY A 383 41.84 -27.08 -23.28
C GLY A 383 40.81 -27.29 -22.16
N THR A 384 41.24 -27.60 -20.92
CA THR A 384 40.33 -27.69 -19.77
C THR A 384 40.02 -26.31 -19.17
N GLU A 385 38.77 -26.07 -18.78
CA GLU A 385 38.34 -24.80 -18.15
C GLU A 385 38.52 -24.91 -16.62
N GLN A 386 39.42 -24.11 -16.04
CA GLN A 386 39.57 -23.96 -14.60
C GLN A 386 38.75 -22.77 -14.10
N ILE A 387 37.88 -23.00 -13.12
CA ILE A 387 37.06 -21.96 -12.49
C ILE A 387 37.66 -21.63 -11.12
N ASN A 388 38.16 -20.41 -10.98
CA ASN A 388 38.65 -19.86 -9.72
C ASN A 388 37.59 -18.90 -9.14
N ILE A 389 37.13 -19.19 -7.92
CA ILE A 389 36.08 -18.42 -7.25
C ILE A 389 36.69 -17.61 -6.11
N ASN A 390 36.42 -16.31 -6.09
CA ASN A 390 36.78 -15.43 -4.98
C ASN A 390 35.64 -15.46 -3.94
N TYR A 391 35.78 -16.30 -2.93
CA TYR A 391 34.69 -16.54 -1.96
C TYR A 391 34.33 -15.32 -1.11
N ASN A 392 35.28 -14.45 -0.73
CA ASN A 392 34.98 -13.17 -0.07
C ASN A 392 34.01 -12.31 -0.89
N ARG A 393 34.24 -12.23 -2.21
CA ARG A 393 33.40 -11.48 -3.16
C ARG A 393 32.05 -12.16 -3.37
N LEU A 394 32.03 -13.49 -3.40
CA LEU A 394 30.78 -14.24 -3.51
C LEU A 394 29.89 -14.04 -2.27
N VAL A 395 30.49 -13.98 -1.07
CA VAL A 395 29.76 -13.63 0.15
C VAL A 395 29.14 -12.24 0.04
N LEU A 396 29.86 -11.24 -0.48
CA LEU A 396 29.28 -9.91 -0.73
C LEU A 396 28.07 -9.98 -1.68
N CYS A 397 28.11 -10.78 -2.74
CA CYS A 397 26.97 -10.97 -3.62
C CYS A 397 25.74 -11.51 -2.88
N GLU A 398 25.91 -12.53 -2.03
CA GLU A 398 24.81 -13.11 -1.25
C GLU A 398 24.23 -12.11 -0.24
N VAL A 399 25.09 -11.37 0.47
CA VAL A 399 24.62 -10.35 1.43
C VAL A 399 23.86 -9.23 0.74
N VAL A 400 24.32 -8.77 -0.44
CA VAL A 400 23.57 -7.79 -1.24
C VAL A 400 22.21 -8.34 -1.64
N ALA A 401 22.15 -9.58 -2.12
CA ALA A 401 20.88 -10.20 -2.50
C ALA A 401 19.93 -10.31 -1.31
N ASP A 402 20.41 -10.74 -0.15
CA ASP A 402 19.61 -10.85 1.07
C ASP A 402 19.08 -9.48 1.52
N VAL A 403 19.90 -8.43 1.48
CA VAL A 403 19.47 -7.05 1.82
C VAL A 403 18.45 -6.51 0.81
N MET A 404 18.67 -6.73 -0.49
CA MET A 404 17.69 -6.35 -1.53
C MET A 404 16.36 -7.08 -1.32
N GLN A 405 16.40 -8.37 -0.98
CA GLN A 405 15.20 -9.16 -0.71
C GLN A 405 14.42 -8.59 0.50
N GLN A 406 15.11 -8.17 1.55
CA GLN A 406 14.46 -7.50 2.68
C GLN A 406 13.85 -6.16 2.29
N CYS A 407 14.55 -5.36 1.48
CA CYS A 407 13.99 -4.12 0.94
C CYS A 407 12.71 -4.40 0.12
N PHE A 408 12.73 -5.40 -0.75
CA PHE A 408 11.57 -5.79 -1.54
C PHE A 408 10.41 -6.27 -0.68
N SER A 409 10.66 -7.05 0.36
CA SER A 409 9.63 -7.47 1.30
C SER A 409 8.96 -6.28 1.99
N ILE A 410 9.74 -5.29 2.45
CA ILE A 410 9.20 -4.07 3.07
C ILE A 410 8.38 -3.24 2.06
N LEU A 411 8.84 -3.17 0.82
CA LEU A 411 8.16 -2.45 -0.28
C LEU A 411 6.97 -3.24 -0.87
N GLY A 412 6.72 -4.48 -0.42
CA GLY A 412 5.68 -5.36 -0.96
C GLY A 412 5.95 -5.81 -2.40
N ILE A 413 7.21 -5.89 -2.81
CA ILE A 413 7.64 -6.34 -4.13
C ILE A 413 8.04 -7.82 -4.04
N LYS A 414 7.44 -8.66 -4.87
CA LYS A 414 7.80 -10.08 -4.94
C LYS A 414 8.96 -10.27 -5.92
N PRO A 415 10.17 -10.67 -5.46
CA PRO A 415 11.25 -10.99 -6.38
C PRO A 415 10.92 -12.22 -7.22
N ILE A 416 11.50 -12.29 -8.41
CA ILE A 416 11.37 -13.45 -9.30
C ILE A 416 12.73 -14.11 -9.55
N ASP A 417 12.72 -15.44 -9.61
CA ASP A 417 13.95 -16.24 -9.69
C ASP A 417 14.62 -16.17 -11.07
N ARG A 418 13.84 -15.84 -12.11
CA ARG A 418 14.25 -15.69 -13.51
C ARG A 418 13.51 -14.50 -14.15
N MET A 419 14.26 -13.65 -14.84
CA MET A 419 13.79 -12.47 -15.59
C MET A 419 14.38 -12.46 -16.97
#